data_AF-A0A0C2GRZ3-F1
#
_entry.id   AF-A0A0C2GRZ3-F1
#
_cell.length_a   1.000
_cell.length_b   1.000
_cell.length_c   1.000
_cell.angle_alpha   90.00
_cell.angle_beta   90.00
_cell.angle_gamma   90.00
#
_symmetry.space_group_name_H-M   'P 1'
#
loop_
_entity.id
_entity.type
_entity.pdbx_description
1 polymer ?
#
loop_
_entity_poly.entity_id
_entity_poly.type
_entity_poly.pdbx_seq_one_letter_code
_entity_poly.pdbx_strand_id
1 'polypeptide(L)'
;MDGFPHPRDCSRCICPSGFGGRLCDERPPGCGRVLKATGDYQTLTDVIGDRYAGTRAREDFKLCNYWIEAPRGSRIEVKMVSFTAGVANDGCPYAGVEIKTQRDHKLTGYRLCAPEDAGVTFVSHSHIVPIVTYNRMYETQTVLQYRIGMRSSENHFR
;
A
#
# COMPACT_ATOMS: atom_id res chain seq x y z
N MET A 1 7.10 8.70 10.39
CA MET A 1 6.36 7.81 11.29
C MET A 1 5.16 8.61 11.73
N ASP A 2 4.00 8.22 11.22
CA ASP A 2 2.76 8.98 11.34
C ASP A 2 1.79 8.15 12.17
N GLY A 3 1.26 8.73 13.24
CA GLY A 3 0.35 8.11 14.19
C GLY A 3 -0.06 9.14 15.23
N PHE A 4 -1.08 8.85 16.02
CA PHE A 4 -1.51 9.74 17.10
C PHE A 4 -1.45 9.03 18.45
N PRO A 5 -1.07 9.71 19.55
CA PRO A 5 -1.00 9.10 20.86
C PRO A 5 -2.32 8.44 21.25
N HIS A 6 -2.26 7.24 21.83
CA HIS A 6 -3.46 6.54 22.27
C HIS A 6 -4.07 7.25 23.49
N PRO A 7 -5.38 7.58 23.50
CA PRO A 7 -5.98 8.49 24.48
C PRO A 7 -6.00 7.94 25.92
N ARG A 8 -5.86 6.63 26.10
CA ARG A 8 -5.80 5.98 27.42
C ARG A 8 -4.42 5.42 27.78
N ASP A 9 -3.45 5.54 26.88
CA ASP A 9 -2.11 4.97 27.03
C ASP A 9 -1.10 5.73 26.19
N CYS A 10 -0.49 6.76 26.78
CA CYS A 10 0.44 7.65 26.09
C CYS A 10 1.76 6.97 25.67
N SER A 11 1.99 5.71 26.06
CA SER A 11 3.19 4.96 25.70
C SER A 11 3.09 4.30 24.31
N ARG A 12 1.90 4.32 23.68
CA ARG A 12 1.65 3.76 22.35
C ARG A 12 0.85 4.70 21.45
N CYS A 13 0.94 4.45 20.15
CA CYS A 13 0.23 5.19 19.12
C CYS A 13 -0.92 4.37 18.53
N ILE A 14 -1.95 5.07 18.06
CA ILE A 14 -2.92 4.52 17.10
C ILE A 14 -2.35 4.75 15.70
N CYS A 15 -2.21 3.66 14.95
CA CYS A 15 -1.49 3.66 13.69
C CYS A 15 -2.40 3.80 12.47
N PRO A 16 -1.98 4.58 11.46
CA PRO A 16 -2.61 4.58 10.15
C PRO A 16 -2.55 3.20 9.50
N SER A 17 -3.44 2.97 8.52
CA SER A 17 -3.41 1.77 7.69
C SER A 17 -2.01 1.55 7.09
N GLY A 18 -1.53 0.31 7.16
CA GLY A 18 -0.19 -0.07 6.72
C GLY A 18 0.92 0.21 7.73
N PHE A 19 0.66 0.75 8.92
CA PHE A 19 1.64 0.92 10.01
C PHE A 19 1.21 0.18 11.28
N GLY A 20 2.18 -0.28 12.07
CA GLY A 20 1.99 -1.02 13.30
C GLY A 20 3.16 -0.84 14.26
N GLY A 21 3.19 -1.67 15.30
CA GLY A 21 4.14 -1.52 16.41
C GLY A 21 3.69 -0.44 17.40
N ARG A 22 4.46 -0.28 18.48
CA ARG A 22 4.11 0.65 19.57
C ARG A 22 4.10 2.10 19.10
N LEU A 23 5.01 2.47 18.19
CA LEU A 23 5.22 3.84 17.72
C LEU A 23 4.83 4.04 16.25
N CYS A 24 4.11 3.09 15.64
CA CYS A 24 3.75 3.12 14.21
C CYS A 24 4.97 3.15 13.30
N ASP A 25 6.03 2.48 13.72
CA ASP A 25 7.34 2.37 13.07
C ASP A 25 7.66 0.97 12.56
N GLU A 26 6.67 0.08 12.61
CA GLU A 26 6.77 -1.28 12.12
C GLU A 26 5.70 -1.55 11.06
N ARG A 27 5.95 -2.52 10.19
CA ARG A 27 4.92 -3.09 9.32
C ARG A 27 3.93 -3.88 10.20
N PRO A 28 2.61 -3.75 9.99
CA PRO A 28 1.62 -4.57 10.71
C PRO A 28 1.92 -6.07 10.62
N PRO A 29 1.61 -6.85 11.68
CA PRO A 29 1.76 -8.30 11.65
C PRO A 29 0.79 -8.96 10.64
N GLY A 30 1.02 -10.23 10.33
CA GLY A 30 0.26 -10.98 9.32
C GLY A 30 0.98 -11.05 7.98
N CYS A 31 0.24 -11.39 6.91
CA CYS A 31 0.80 -11.55 5.56
C CYS A 31 1.36 -10.25 4.98
N GLY A 32 2.13 -10.40 3.91
CA GLY A 32 2.99 -9.36 3.36
C GLY A 32 4.39 -9.35 3.98
N ARG A 33 5.24 -8.42 3.53
CA ARG A 33 6.66 -8.35 3.92
C ARG A 33 7.28 -6.99 3.61
N VAL A 34 8.47 -6.75 4.15
CA VAL A 34 9.32 -5.64 3.74
C VAL A 34 10.05 -6.00 2.44
N LEU A 35 10.04 -5.09 1.48
CA LEU A 35 10.65 -5.19 0.15
C LEU A 35 11.66 -4.06 0.00
N LYS A 36 12.89 -4.35 -0.42
CA LYS A 36 13.90 -3.32 -0.66
C LYS A 36 13.87 -2.89 -2.12
N ALA A 37 13.60 -1.62 -2.38
CA ALA A 37 13.64 -1.06 -3.72
C ALA A 37 15.09 -0.92 -4.20
N THR A 38 15.34 -1.25 -5.47
CA THR A 38 16.60 -1.00 -6.19
C THR A 38 16.37 0.04 -7.28
N GLY A 39 17.40 0.40 -8.04
CA GLY A 39 17.25 1.28 -9.21
C GLY A 39 16.45 0.65 -10.36
N ASP A 40 16.45 -0.68 -10.41
CA ASP A 40 15.72 -1.45 -11.42
C ASP A 40 14.29 -1.76 -10.97
N TYR A 41 13.42 -1.99 -11.94
CA TYR A 41 12.05 -2.40 -11.65
C TYR A 41 12.02 -3.80 -11.05
N GLN A 42 11.32 -3.91 -9.93
CA GLN A 42 11.00 -5.17 -9.25
C GLN A 42 9.49 -5.34 -9.21
N THR A 43 9.03 -6.59 -9.25
CA THR A 43 7.60 -6.91 -9.26
C THR A 43 7.14 -7.37 -7.89
N LEU A 44 6.02 -6.84 -7.43
CA LEU A 44 5.22 -7.37 -6.32
C LEU A 44 3.94 -7.96 -6.89
N THR A 45 3.78 -9.27 -6.74
CA THR A 45 2.52 -9.97 -7.01
C THR A 45 1.94 -10.43 -5.69
N ASP A 46 0.68 -10.10 -5.44
CA ASP A 46 -0.05 -10.59 -4.28
C ASP A 46 -1.41 -11.17 -4.70
N VAL A 47 -1.78 -12.27 -4.06
CA VAL A 47 -3.06 -12.96 -4.23
C VAL A 47 -3.70 -13.08 -2.86
N ILE A 48 -4.86 -12.43 -2.70
CA ILE A 48 -5.56 -12.36 -1.42
C ILE A 48 -7.04 -12.62 -1.61
N GLY A 49 -7.64 -13.31 -0.63
CA GLY A 49 -9.06 -13.63 -0.62
C GLY A 49 -9.28 -15.12 -0.36
N ASP A 50 -10.38 -15.64 -0.88
CA ASP A 50 -10.69 -17.07 -0.88
C ASP A 50 -11.66 -17.35 -2.03
N ARG A 51 -11.19 -18.13 -3.00
CA ARG A 51 -11.98 -18.51 -4.18
C ARG A 51 -13.19 -19.38 -3.85
N TYR A 52 -13.17 -20.10 -2.73
CA TYR A 52 -14.25 -20.98 -2.29
C TYR A 52 -15.30 -20.24 -1.47
N ALA A 53 -15.02 -19.03 -0.99
CA ALA A 53 -15.97 -18.20 -0.25
C ALA A 53 -17.05 -17.56 -1.15
N GLY A 54 -16.95 -17.74 -2.48
CA GLY A 54 -17.90 -17.21 -3.45
C GLY A 54 -17.87 -15.68 -3.55
N THR A 55 -18.98 -15.12 -4.05
CA THR A 55 -19.13 -13.70 -4.38
C THR A 55 -19.91 -12.92 -3.32
N ARG A 56 -20.28 -13.52 -2.19
CA ARG A 56 -20.90 -12.79 -1.10
C ARG A 56 -19.82 -12.04 -0.31
N ALA A 57 -19.97 -10.73 -0.15
CA ALA A 57 -19.07 -9.94 0.67
C ALA A 57 -19.11 -10.43 2.13
N ARG A 58 -17.94 -10.76 2.68
CA ARG A 58 -17.72 -11.10 4.09
C ARG A 58 -17.76 -9.84 4.95
N GLU A 59 -18.00 -9.95 6.25
CA GLU A 59 -18.01 -8.77 7.14
C GLU A 59 -16.61 -8.13 7.22
N ASP A 60 -15.60 -8.95 7.49
CA ASP A 60 -14.21 -8.52 7.62
C ASP A 60 -13.44 -8.57 6.29
N PHE A 61 -12.42 -7.72 6.21
CA PHE A 61 -11.40 -7.78 5.16
C PHE A 61 -10.23 -8.66 5.59
N LYS A 62 -9.78 -9.51 4.66
CA LYS A 62 -8.40 -10.00 4.69
C LYS A 62 -7.49 -8.87 4.21
N LEU A 63 -6.38 -8.66 4.91
CA LEU A 63 -5.39 -7.62 4.60
C LEU A 63 -3.99 -8.24 4.53
N CYS A 64 -3.20 -7.90 3.50
CA CYS A 64 -1.76 -8.11 3.50
C CYS A 64 -1.03 -6.77 3.42
N ASN A 65 -0.05 -6.59 4.31
CA ASN A 65 0.66 -5.32 4.47
C ASN A 65 2.10 -5.49 4.00
N TYR A 66 2.50 -4.75 2.97
CA TYR A 66 3.87 -4.70 2.48
C TYR A 66 4.45 -3.31 2.69
N TRP A 67 5.74 -3.24 2.98
CA TRP A 67 6.51 -2.00 2.96
C TRP A 67 7.53 -2.08 1.85
N ILE A 68 7.47 -1.15 0.90
CA ILE A 68 8.58 -0.93 -0.02
C ILE A 68 9.48 0.12 0.60
N GLU A 69 10.73 -0.24 0.86
CA GLU A 69 11.72 0.62 1.50
C GLU A 69 12.86 0.94 0.54
N ALA A 70 13.28 2.19 0.56
CA ALA A 70 14.47 2.69 -0.13
C ALA A 70 15.41 3.35 0.89
N PRO A 71 16.67 3.64 0.50
CA PRO A 71 17.55 4.46 1.32
C PRO A 71 16.89 5.80 1.72
N ARG A 72 17.16 6.29 2.93
CA ARG A 72 16.61 7.57 3.41
C ARG A 72 16.98 8.70 2.45
N GLY A 73 16.02 9.58 2.16
CA GLY A 73 16.17 10.67 1.20
C GLY A 73 15.91 10.27 -0.26
N SER A 74 15.67 8.99 -0.54
CA SER A 74 15.15 8.55 -1.84
C SER A 74 13.63 8.60 -1.89
N ARG A 75 13.10 8.60 -3.10
CA ARG A 75 11.67 8.39 -3.40
C ARG A 75 11.50 7.03 -4.05
N ILE A 76 10.27 6.53 -4.07
CA ILE A 76 9.90 5.23 -4.63
C ILE A 76 8.84 5.48 -5.69
N GLU A 77 9.08 4.96 -6.87
CA GLU A 77 8.09 4.90 -7.94
C GLU A 77 7.37 3.56 -7.83
N VAL A 78 6.03 3.59 -7.84
CA VAL A 78 5.16 2.41 -7.83
C VAL A 78 4.20 2.51 -8.99
N LYS A 79 4.19 1.50 -9.86
CA LYS A 79 3.34 1.39 -11.04
C LYS A 79 2.35 0.26 -10.87
N MET A 80 1.08 0.56 -11.15
CA MET A 80 0.03 -0.45 -11.24
C MET A 80 0.22 -1.24 -12.54
N VAL A 81 0.40 -2.56 -12.45
CA VAL A 81 0.57 -3.42 -13.63
C VAL A 81 -0.75 -4.07 -14.01
N SER A 82 -1.43 -4.69 -13.05
CA SER A 82 -2.73 -5.32 -13.28
C SER A 82 -3.49 -5.60 -11.99
N PHE A 83 -4.80 -5.73 -12.10
CA PHE A 83 -5.70 -6.20 -11.05
C PHE A 83 -6.71 -7.20 -11.62
N THR A 84 -7.24 -8.08 -10.78
CA THR A 84 -8.34 -8.99 -11.15
C THR A 84 -9.60 -8.24 -11.59
N ALA A 85 -10.13 -8.58 -12.75
CA ALA A 85 -11.37 -8.01 -13.28
C ALA A 85 -12.63 -8.48 -12.51
N GLY A 86 -13.73 -7.74 -12.67
CA GLY A 86 -15.07 -8.18 -12.23
C GLY A 86 -15.41 -7.94 -10.76
N VAL A 87 -14.55 -7.25 -10.02
CA VAL A 87 -14.75 -6.89 -8.60
C VAL A 87 -14.70 -5.38 -8.34
N ALA A 88 -14.45 -4.60 -9.39
CA ALA A 88 -14.36 -3.15 -9.33
C ALA A 88 -15.74 -2.54 -9.04
N ASN A 89 -15.78 -1.61 -8.10
CA ASN A 89 -16.93 -0.79 -7.76
C ASN A 89 -16.41 0.53 -7.14
N ASP A 90 -17.17 1.61 -7.25
CA ASP A 90 -16.73 2.93 -6.79
C ASP A 90 -16.24 2.91 -5.34
N GLY A 91 -15.01 3.39 -5.13
CA GLY A 91 -14.34 3.38 -3.82
C GLY A 91 -13.70 2.05 -3.44
N CYS A 92 -13.72 1.05 -4.32
CA CYS A 92 -13.15 -0.29 -4.15
C CYS A 92 -13.61 -0.97 -2.84
N PRO A 93 -14.92 -1.15 -2.60
CA PRO A 93 -15.43 -1.66 -1.33
C PRO A 93 -15.21 -3.17 -1.12
N TYR A 94 -14.92 -3.94 -2.17
CA TYR A 94 -14.83 -5.41 -2.11
C TYR A 94 -13.40 -5.94 -2.06
N ALA A 95 -12.54 -5.36 -2.88
CA ALA A 95 -11.13 -5.72 -2.95
C ALA A 95 -10.37 -4.57 -3.60
N GLY A 96 -9.08 -4.49 -3.36
CA GLY A 96 -8.21 -3.51 -3.99
C GLY A 96 -6.84 -3.48 -3.36
N VAL A 97 -6.04 -2.55 -3.86
CA VAL A 97 -4.74 -2.19 -3.29
C VAL A 97 -4.76 -0.72 -2.89
N GLU A 98 -4.39 -0.43 -1.64
CA GLU A 98 -4.12 0.91 -1.15
C GLU A 98 -2.61 1.18 -1.22
N ILE A 99 -2.22 2.22 -1.96
CA ILE A 99 -0.84 2.65 -2.16
C ILE A 99 -0.65 4.00 -1.47
N LYS A 100 0.22 4.06 -0.45
CA LYS A 100 0.43 5.26 0.36
C LYS A 100 1.72 5.97 -0.02
N THR A 101 1.63 6.95 -0.92
CA THR A 101 2.76 7.75 -1.43
C THR A 101 2.76 9.21 -0.96
N GLN A 102 1.67 9.66 -0.36
CA GLN A 102 1.47 11.03 0.16
C GLN A 102 2.42 11.38 1.31
N ARG A 103 2.54 12.68 1.62
CA ARG A 103 3.38 13.16 2.74
C ARG A 103 2.85 12.77 4.12
N ASP A 104 1.53 12.83 4.30
CA ASP A 104 0.85 12.47 5.56
C ASP A 104 0.22 11.08 5.40
N HIS A 105 0.84 10.07 5.99
CA HIS A 105 0.35 8.71 5.90
C HIS A 105 -0.88 8.43 6.78
N LYS A 106 -1.34 9.38 7.62
CA LYS A 106 -2.63 9.27 8.33
C LYS A 106 -3.82 9.28 7.38
N LEU A 107 -3.68 9.92 6.22
CA LEU A 107 -4.72 9.95 5.18
C LEU A 107 -4.78 8.63 4.43
N THR A 108 -5.95 8.27 3.91
CA THR A 108 -6.12 7.12 2.99
C THR A 108 -5.25 7.31 1.75
N GLY A 109 -4.55 6.25 1.34
CA GLY A 109 -3.78 6.25 0.09
C GLY A 109 -4.65 6.13 -1.16
N TYR A 110 -4.01 6.05 -2.31
CA TYR A 110 -4.70 5.76 -3.57
C TYR A 110 -5.22 4.33 -3.55
N ARG A 111 -6.50 4.12 -3.88
CA ARG A 111 -7.12 2.80 -3.95
C ARG A 111 -7.42 2.45 -5.40
N LEU A 112 -6.86 1.34 -5.86
CA LEU A 112 -7.06 0.79 -7.20
C LEU A 112 -7.62 -0.62 -7.08
N CYS A 113 -8.55 -0.98 -7.97
CA CYS A 113 -9.23 -2.28 -7.95
C CYS A 113 -9.77 -2.71 -9.31
N ALA A 114 -9.36 -2.03 -10.38
CA ALA A 114 -9.86 -2.28 -11.72
C ALA A 114 -8.70 -2.55 -12.69
N PRO A 115 -8.88 -3.43 -13.70
CA PRO A 115 -7.90 -3.61 -14.77
C PRO A 115 -7.53 -2.31 -15.48
N GLU A 116 -8.47 -1.36 -15.56
CA GLU A 116 -8.31 -0.06 -16.20
C GLU A 116 -7.35 0.86 -15.44
N ASP A 117 -7.06 0.56 -14.17
CA ASP A 117 -6.05 1.26 -13.37
C ASP A 117 -4.61 0.90 -13.79
N ALA A 118 -4.43 -0.08 -14.68
CA ALA A 118 -3.12 -0.48 -15.18
C ALA A 118 -2.41 0.67 -15.90
N GLY A 119 -1.12 0.82 -15.62
CA GLY A 119 -0.28 1.87 -16.19
C GLY A 119 -0.20 3.14 -15.35
N VAL A 120 -1.08 3.31 -14.35
CA VAL A 120 -0.99 4.43 -13.40
C VAL A 120 0.28 4.30 -12.55
N THR A 121 1.00 5.41 -12.40
CA THR A 121 2.25 5.48 -11.64
C THR A 121 2.16 6.52 -10.52
N PHE A 122 2.66 6.17 -9.35
CA PHE A 122 2.76 7.04 -8.18
C PHE A 122 4.22 7.19 -7.77
N VAL A 123 4.61 8.40 -7.37
CA VAL A 123 5.94 8.67 -6.80
C VAL A 123 5.77 9.12 -5.36
N SER A 124 6.48 8.45 -4.44
CA SER A 124 6.38 8.72 -3.02
C SER A 124 7.07 10.01 -2.61
N HIS A 125 6.59 10.61 -1.52
CA HIS A 125 7.29 11.68 -0.81
C HIS A 125 8.27 11.18 0.25
N SER A 126 8.27 9.88 0.54
CA SER A 126 9.10 9.27 1.59
C SER A 126 9.83 8.03 1.08
N HIS A 127 10.81 7.57 1.86
CA HIS A 127 11.60 6.37 1.56
C HIS A 127 10.89 5.06 1.95
N ILE A 128 9.66 5.12 2.46
CA ILE A 128 8.83 3.96 2.81
C ILE A 128 7.46 4.13 2.16
N VAL A 129 7.02 3.15 1.38
CA VAL A 129 5.67 3.10 0.80
C VAL A 129 4.95 1.87 1.33
N PRO A 130 3.96 2.07 2.24
CA PRO A 130 3.02 1.03 2.58
C PRO A 130 2.13 0.69 1.38
N ILE A 131 2.03 -0.60 1.09
CA ILE A 131 1.09 -1.20 0.16
C ILE A 131 0.18 -2.12 0.97
N VAL A 132 -1.13 -1.87 0.93
CA VAL A 132 -2.11 -2.68 1.64
C VAL A 132 -3.04 -3.30 0.60
N THR A 133 -2.90 -4.59 0.35
CA THR A 133 -3.87 -5.35 -0.43
C THR A 133 -4.98 -5.80 0.50
N TYR A 134 -6.22 -5.67 0.06
CA TYR A 134 -7.38 -6.01 0.86
C TYR A 134 -8.43 -6.72 0.03
N ASN A 135 -9.14 -7.65 0.65
CA ASN A 135 -10.19 -8.41 -0.01
C ASN A 135 -11.22 -8.91 1.02
N ARG A 136 -12.51 -8.76 0.70
CA ARG A 136 -13.64 -9.37 1.42
C ARG A 136 -14.59 -10.15 0.51
N MET A 137 -14.27 -10.31 -0.77
CA MET A 137 -15.09 -11.04 -1.76
C MET A 137 -14.20 -11.80 -2.74
N TYR A 138 -14.50 -13.08 -2.96
CA TYR A 138 -13.73 -13.98 -3.83
C TYR A 138 -12.21 -13.94 -3.55
N GLU A 139 -11.38 -14.29 -4.54
CA GLU A 139 -9.93 -14.12 -4.57
C GLU A 139 -9.54 -13.12 -5.67
N THR A 140 -8.60 -12.24 -5.36
CA THR A 140 -8.10 -11.22 -6.28
C THR A 140 -6.58 -11.20 -6.29
N GLN A 141 -6.01 -10.93 -7.46
CA GLN A 141 -4.58 -10.73 -7.68
C GLN A 141 -4.29 -9.25 -7.96
N THR A 142 -3.25 -8.73 -7.31
CA THR A 142 -2.66 -7.43 -7.61
C THR A 142 -1.24 -7.65 -8.13
N VAL A 143 -0.87 -6.96 -9.20
CA VAL A 143 0.51 -6.89 -9.68
C VAL A 143 0.95 -5.44 -9.70
N LEU A 144 2.05 -5.15 -9.00
CA LEU A 144 2.71 -3.86 -8.96
C LEU A 144 4.15 -4.00 -9.44
N GLN A 145 4.67 -2.94 -10.04
CA GLN A 145 6.09 -2.75 -10.25
C GLN A 145 6.58 -1.59 -9.39
N TYR A 146 7.79 -1.70 -8.86
CA TYR A 146 8.37 -0.65 -8.03
C TYR A 146 9.88 -0.54 -8.23
N ARG A 147 10.39 0.66 -8.00
CA ARG A 147 11.83 0.96 -8.00
C ARG A 147 12.09 2.23 -7.20
N ILE A 148 13.37 2.52 -6.94
CA ILE A 148 13.79 3.84 -6.49
C ILE A 148 13.48 4.85 -7.60
N GLY A 149 12.64 5.83 -7.28
CA GLY A 149 12.34 6.97 -8.14
C GLY A 149 13.47 8.00 -8.11
N MET A 150 13.68 8.72 -9.21
CA MET A 150 14.68 9.79 -9.27
C MET A 150 14.39 10.85 -8.20
N ARG A 151 15.45 11.37 -7.56
CA ARG A 151 15.34 12.53 -6.68
C ARG A 151 14.73 13.66 -7.51
N SER A 152 13.60 14.21 -7.09
CA SER A 152 13.21 15.53 -7.57
C SER A 152 14.34 16.47 -7.15
N SER A 153 15.11 16.98 -8.10
CA SER A 153 15.84 18.21 -7.89
C SER A 153 14.81 19.23 -7.43
N GLU A 154 14.84 19.58 -6.15
CA GLU A 154 14.22 20.83 -5.73
C GLU A 154 14.84 21.92 -6.62
N ASN A 155 13.99 22.62 -7.36
CA ASN A 155 14.37 23.72 -8.21
C ASN A 155 15.24 24.67 -7.41
N HIS A 156 16.55 24.65 -7.68
CA HIS A 156 17.43 25.76 -7.45
C HIS A 156 17.14 26.80 -8.53
N PHE A 157 16.02 27.51 -8.40
CA PHE A 157 15.82 28.78 -9.08
C PHE A 157 15.60 29.85 -8.02
N ARG A 158 16.61 30.72 -7.98
CA ARG A 158 16.72 32.06 -7.38
C ARG A 158 15.46 32.65 -6.75
#